data_AF-A0A6L3XUJ7-F1
#
_entry.id   AF-A0A6L3XUJ7-F1
#
_cell.length_a   1.000
_cell.length_b   1.000
_cell.length_c   1.000
_cell.angle_alpha   90.00
_cell.angle_beta   90.00
_cell.angle_gamma   90.00
#
_symmetry.space_group_name_H-M   'P 1'
#
loop_
_entity.id
_entity.type
_entity.pdbx_description
1 polymer ?
#
loop_
_entity_poly.entity_id
_entity_poly.type
_entity_poly.pdbx_seq_one_letter_code
_entity_poly.pdbx_strand_id
1 'polypeptide(L)' 'GDLQVTSVGSTPLMKFLHPEIISVDPGYAESGRQAAAQLIEQITGRTEPRQIVIPAHLS' A
#
# COMPACT_ATOMS: atom_id res chain seq x y z
N GLY A 1 -12.23 12.40 -28.28
CA GLY A 1 -12.62 12.10 -26.90
C GLY A 1 -11.36 11.99 -26.10
N ASP A 2 -11.31 12.62 -24.94
CA ASP A 2 -10.10 12.62 -24.11
C ASP A 2 -9.93 11.26 -23.42
N LEU A 3 -8.68 10.79 -23.35
CA LEU A 3 -8.33 9.52 -22.74
C LEU A 3 -8.05 9.73 -21.25
N GLN A 4 -8.85 9.11 -20.38
CA GLN A 4 -8.57 9.04 -18.94
C GLN A 4 -7.66 7.83 -18.67
N VAL A 5 -6.52 8.06 -18.02
CA VAL A 5 -5.61 7.01 -17.56
C VAL A 5 -5.74 6.86 -16.05
N THR A 6 -5.75 5.61 -15.58
CA THR A 6 -5.78 5.24 -14.16
C THR A 6 -4.68 4.24 -13.86
N SER A 7 -4.10 4.30 -12.66
CA SER A 7 -2.99 3.41 -12.27
C SER A 7 -3.22 2.73 -10.92
N VAL A 8 -2.53 1.61 -10.72
CA VAL A 8 -2.33 1.01 -9.39
C VAL A 8 -0.91 1.33 -8.96
N GLY A 9 -0.76 1.87 -7.77
CA GLY A 9 0.50 2.45 -7.32
C GLY A 9 0.36 3.96 -7.24
N SER A 10 0.43 4.45 -6.01
CA SER A 10 0.33 5.87 -5.68
C SER A 10 1.69 6.40 -5.24
N THR A 11 2.73 6.10 -6.03
CA THR A 11 4.10 6.43 -5.65
C THR A 11 4.32 7.95 -5.68
N PRO A 12 5.19 8.50 -4.81
CA PRO A 12 5.49 9.94 -4.83
C PRO A 12 5.96 10.44 -6.20
N LEU A 13 6.73 9.63 -6.92
CA LEU A 13 7.22 9.97 -8.26
C LEU A 13 6.09 10.07 -9.29
N MET A 14 5.11 9.16 -9.24
CA MET A 14 3.95 9.22 -10.14
C MET A 14 3.06 10.42 -9.87
N LYS A 15 2.80 10.74 -8.59
CA LYS A 15 2.05 11.96 -8.23
C LYS A 15 2.76 13.23 -8.70
N PHE A 16 4.08 13.23 -8.69
CA PHE A 16 4.88 14.36 -9.13
C PHE A 16 4.88 14.52 -10.66
N LEU A 17 5.08 13.43 -11.40
CA LEU A 17 5.17 13.46 -12.87
C LEU A 17 3.82 13.56 -13.57
N HIS A 18 2.78 12.95 -13.00
CA HIS A 18 1.46 12.78 -13.60
C HIS A 18 0.33 13.03 -12.59
N PRO A 19 0.16 14.28 -12.09
CA PRO A 19 -0.87 14.61 -11.11
C PRO A 19 -2.30 14.42 -11.64
N GLU A 20 -2.49 14.32 -12.95
CA GLU A 20 -3.78 14.07 -13.62
C GLU A 20 -4.24 12.61 -13.54
N ILE A 21 -3.35 11.67 -13.21
CA ILE A 21 -3.67 10.25 -13.15
C ILE A 21 -4.34 9.93 -11.81
N ILE A 22 -5.57 9.41 -11.88
CA ILE A 22 -6.27 8.83 -10.73
C ILE A 22 -5.58 7.51 -10.40
N SER A 23 -5.16 7.34 -9.13
CA SER A 23 -4.37 6.18 -8.72
C SER A 23 -4.99 5.44 -7.53
N VAL A 24 -4.83 4.13 -7.50
CA VAL A 24 -5.14 3.33 -6.31
C VAL A 24 -3.86 3.16 -5.49
N ASP A 25 -3.87 3.57 -4.23
CA ASP A 25 -2.84 3.26 -3.24
C ASP A 25 -3.12 1.88 -2.62
N PRO A 26 -2.25 0.88 -2.82
CA PRO A 26 -2.39 -0.44 -2.19
C PRO A 26 -2.06 -0.46 -0.69
N GLY A 27 -1.59 0.66 -0.11
CA GLY A 27 -1.26 0.76 1.31
C GLY A 27 0.16 0.30 1.64
N TYR A 28 1.15 0.52 0.76
CA TYR A 28 2.54 0.06 0.96
C TYR A 28 3.13 0.43 2.33
N ALA A 29 2.85 1.64 2.81
CA ALA A 29 3.33 2.09 4.12
C ALA A 29 2.71 1.29 5.26
N GLU A 30 1.41 0.97 5.19
CA GLU A 30 0.74 0.15 6.19
C GLU A 30 1.16 -1.32 6.11
N SER A 31 1.30 -1.87 4.90
CA SER A 31 1.87 -3.20 4.67
C SER A 31 3.23 -3.37 5.35
N GLY A 32 4.12 -2.38 5.20
CA GLY A 32 5.42 -2.37 5.86
C GLY A 32 5.32 -2.36 7.39
N ARG A 33 4.45 -1.52 7.95
CA ARG A 33 4.21 -1.45 9.40
C ARG A 33 3.67 -2.76 9.96
N GLN A 34 2.64 -3.33 9.32
CA GLN A 34 2.01 -4.58 9.75
C GLN A 34 2.97 -5.76 9.65
N ALA A 35 3.74 -5.85 8.56
CA ALA A 35 4.74 -6.90 8.39
C ALA A 35 5.83 -6.84 9.48
N ALA A 36 6.35 -5.64 9.77
CA ALA A 36 7.35 -5.45 10.82
C ALA A 36 6.80 -5.81 12.21
N ALA A 37 5.60 -5.33 12.54
CA ALA A 37 4.95 -5.62 13.81
C ALA A 37 4.72 -7.13 13.99
N GLN A 38 4.16 -7.79 12.98
CA GLN A 38 3.92 -9.23 13.01
C GLN A 38 5.22 -10.04 13.17
N LEU A 39 6.30 -9.66 12.47
CA LEU A 39 7.58 -10.33 12.61
C LEU A 39 8.13 -10.22 14.05
N ILE A 40 8.08 -9.03 14.64
CA ILE A 40 8.53 -8.79 16.01
C ILE A 40 7.71 -9.63 17.01
N GLU A 41 6.39 -9.70 16.83
CA GLU A 41 5.53 -10.52 17.68
C GLU A 41 5.85 -12.01 17.58
N GLN A 42 6.15 -12.52 16.37
CA GLN A 42 6.52 -13.91 16.16
C GLN A 42 7.86 -14.27 16.82
N ILE A 43 8.90 -13.48 16.60
CA ILE A 43 10.23 -13.77 17.16
C ILE A 43 10.29 -13.62 18.69
N THR A 44 9.36 -12.86 19.27
CA THR A 44 9.21 -12.73 20.72
C THR A 44 8.27 -13.77 21.33
N GLY A 45 7.74 -14.70 20.50
CA GLY A 45 6.85 -15.78 20.94
C GLY A 45 5.47 -15.30 21.39
N ARG A 46 5.04 -14.11 20.96
CA ARG A 46 3.77 -13.49 21.37
C ARG A 46 2.58 -13.91 20.51
N THR A 47 2.82 -14.22 19.23
CA THR A 47 1.75 -14.48 18.25
C THR A 47 2.18 -15.47 17.19
N GLU A 48 1.25 -16.32 16.74
CA GLU A 48 1.41 -17.19 15.56
C GLU A 48 1.38 -16.37 14.23
N PRO A 49 1.82 -16.95 13.10
CA PRO A 49 1.66 -16.32 11.80
C PRO A 49 0.19 -16.02 11.46
N ARG A 50 -0.07 -14.79 11.00
CA ARG A 50 -1.38 -14.30 10.55
C ARG A 50 -1.33 -13.88 9.09
N GLN A 51 -2.46 -14.00 8.40
CA GLN A 51 -2.67 -13.37 7.11
C GLN A 51 -3.36 -12.02 7.34
N ILE A 52 -2.70 -10.93 6.95
CA ILE A 52 -3.21 -9.57 7.08
C ILE A 52 -3.46 -9.03 5.66
N VAL A 53 -4.69 -8.56 5.40
CA VAL A 53 -5.05 -7.89 4.14
C VAL A 53 -5.12 -6.40 4.39
N ILE A 54 -4.36 -5.62 3.62
CA ILE A 54 -4.36 -4.17 3.71
C ILE A 54 -5.37 -3.61 2.69
N PRO A 55 -6.33 -2.77 3.12
CA PRO A 55 -7.29 -2.17 2.20
C PRO A 55 -6.59 -1.16 1.29
N ALA A 56 -7.00 -1.15 0.02
CA ALA A 56 -6.57 -0.13 -0.92
C ALA A 56 -7.42 1.14 -0.79
N HIS A 57 -6.84 2.28 -1.14
CA HIS A 57 -7.51 3.58 -1.11
C HIS A 57 -7.40 4.27 -2.47
N LEU A 58 -8.44 4.99 -2.87
CA LEU A 58 -8.40 5.85 -4.05
C LEU A 58 -7.66 7.16 -3.70
N SER A 59 -6.74 7.58 -4.57
CA SER A 59 -5.90 8.77 -4.43
C SER A 59 -5.94 9.66 -5.65
#